data_AF-A0A970YJG9-F1
#
_entry.id   AF-A0A970YJG9-F1
#
_cell.length_a   1.000
_cell.length_b   1.000
_cell.length_c   1.000
_cell.angle_alpha   90.00
_cell.angle_beta   90.00
_cell.angle_gamma   90.00
#
_symmetry.space_group_name_H-M   'P 1'
#
loop_
_entity.id
_entity.type
_entity.pdbx_description
1 polymer ?
#
loop_
_entity_poly.entity_id
_entity_poly.type
_entity_poly.pdbx_seq_one_letter_code
_entity_poly.pdbx_strand_id
1 'polypeptide(L)'
;MERTEYAAIALSGDFVPSEMCKIESVGLSSSQLFHSQIDLSRSKLKNYCKNFSSVVKTISKYRNFITFNDEQYPDALRNIFEPPAVLFYEGELSLINSQSILAVVGSRKADRYGVSIAKEYSRSLSETGITIVSGLAVGIDAQAHLGALEGSGSTVGILGTGIDIAYPATNRQLIRLVMERGCV
;
A
#
# COMPACT_ATOMS: atom_id res chain seq x y z
N MET A 1 16.54 -13.26 -6.44
CA MET A 1 16.79 -11.99 -5.72
C MET A 1 16.14 -12.08 -4.36
N GLU A 2 16.79 -11.58 -3.31
CA GLU A 2 16.14 -11.49 -2.00
C GLU A 2 15.03 -10.44 -2.01
N ARG A 3 13.97 -10.69 -1.23
CA ARG A 3 12.81 -9.80 -1.11
C ARG A 3 13.19 -8.35 -0.77
N THR A 4 14.19 -8.19 0.09
CA THR A 4 14.71 -6.88 0.51
C THR A 4 15.41 -6.15 -0.63
N GLU A 5 16.09 -6.88 -1.51
CA GLU A 5 16.76 -6.32 -2.67
C GLU A 5 15.74 -5.85 -3.72
N TYR A 6 14.67 -6.63 -3.95
CA TYR A 6 13.53 -6.23 -4.78
C TYR A 6 12.96 -4.90 -4.31
N ALA A 7 12.68 -4.82 -3.00
CA ALA A 7 12.12 -3.62 -2.42
C ALA A 7 13.08 -2.42 -2.50
N ALA A 8 14.39 -2.65 -2.38
CA ALA A 8 15.39 -1.61 -2.48
C ALA A 8 15.49 -1.02 -3.90
N ILE A 9 15.38 -1.86 -4.92
CA ILE A 9 15.28 -1.38 -6.31
C ILE A 9 14.00 -0.60 -6.51
N ALA A 10 12.85 -1.12 -6.07
CA ALA A 10 11.55 -0.47 -6.24
C ALA A 10 11.52 0.95 -5.68
N LEU A 11 12.01 1.13 -4.45
CA LEU A 11 11.99 2.42 -3.76
C LEU A 11 13.09 3.40 -4.19
N SER A 12 14.05 2.95 -4.99
CA SER A 12 15.13 3.81 -5.49
C SER A 12 14.69 4.83 -6.54
N GLY A 13 13.51 4.61 -7.14
CA GLY A 13 12.67 5.70 -7.59
C GLY A 13 12.25 5.75 -9.06
N ASP A 14 12.44 4.72 -9.91
CA ASP A 14 12.07 4.85 -11.33
C ASP A 14 11.79 3.53 -12.07
N PHE A 15 11.67 2.40 -11.35
CA PHE A 15 11.59 1.08 -11.99
C PHE A 15 10.18 0.53 -11.89
N VAL A 16 9.64 0.06 -13.00
CA VAL A 16 8.44 -0.79 -13.02
C VAL A 16 8.84 -2.26 -12.84
N PRO A 17 7.94 -3.16 -12.39
CA PRO A 17 8.27 -4.57 -12.20
C PRO A 17 8.97 -5.24 -13.40
N SER A 18 8.57 -4.89 -14.64
CA SER A 18 9.20 -5.41 -15.86
C SER A 18 10.65 -4.93 -16.07
N GLU A 19 11.00 -3.74 -15.58
CA GLU A 19 12.38 -3.23 -15.58
C GLU A 19 13.19 -3.86 -14.44
N MET A 20 12.57 -4.18 -13.30
CA MET A 20 13.22 -4.84 -12.17
C MET A 20 13.70 -6.25 -12.54
N CYS A 21 12.89 -7.03 -13.25
CA CYS A 21 13.31 -8.36 -13.74
C CYS A 21 14.57 -8.30 -14.63
N LYS A 22 14.79 -7.19 -15.36
CA LYS A 22 16.02 -7.01 -16.17
C LYS A 22 17.24 -6.74 -15.29
N ILE A 23 17.07 -5.95 -14.22
CA ILE A 23 18.12 -5.65 -13.22
C ILE A 23 18.55 -6.93 -12.49
N GLU A 24 17.57 -7.78 -12.14
CA GLU A 24 17.81 -9.09 -11.53
C GLU A 24 18.74 -9.98 -12.36
N SER A 25 18.58 -9.97 -13.69
CA SER A 25 19.31 -10.85 -14.60
C SER A 25 20.82 -10.58 -14.68
N VAL A 26 21.28 -9.40 -14.22
CA VAL A 26 22.70 -8.99 -14.30
C VAL A 26 23.36 -8.81 -12.92
N GLY A 27 22.58 -8.86 -11.84
CA GLY A 27 23.07 -8.73 -10.47
C GLY A 27 23.03 -7.29 -9.95
N LEU A 28 22.98 -7.15 -8.62
CA LEU A 28 22.62 -5.90 -7.92
C LEU A 28 23.78 -4.96 -7.63
N SER A 29 25.02 -5.40 -7.81
CA SER A 29 26.17 -4.55 -7.49
C SER A 29 26.25 -3.39 -8.48
N SER A 30 26.52 -2.19 -7.97
CA SER A 30 26.67 -0.99 -8.78
C SER A 30 27.66 -1.20 -9.94
N SER A 31 28.77 -1.92 -9.69
CA SER A 31 29.75 -2.26 -10.71
C SER A 31 29.16 -3.15 -11.82
N GLN A 32 28.41 -4.20 -11.48
CA GLN A 32 27.78 -5.07 -12.47
C GLN A 32 26.71 -4.33 -13.28
N LEU A 33 25.91 -3.47 -12.65
CA LEU A 33 24.87 -2.69 -13.33
C LEU A 33 25.46 -1.67 -14.30
N PHE A 34 26.53 -0.95 -13.92
CA PHE A 34 27.18 0.02 -14.83
C PHE A 34 27.91 -0.63 -16.01
N HIS A 35 28.36 -1.88 -15.86
CA HIS A 35 29.04 -2.63 -16.93
C HIS A 35 28.09 -3.54 -17.74
N SER A 36 26.81 -3.59 -17.37
CA SER A 36 25.80 -4.38 -18.05
C SER A 36 25.33 -3.76 -19.38
N GLN A 37 24.94 -4.60 -20.34
CA GLN A 37 24.26 -4.18 -21.58
C GLN A 37 22.75 -4.00 -21.40
N ILE A 38 22.26 -3.71 -20.18
CA ILE A 38 20.82 -3.51 -19.96
C ILE A 38 20.37 -2.21 -20.62
N ASP A 39 19.30 -2.29 -21.41
CA ASP A 39 18.62 -1.13 -21.99
C ASP A 39 17.79 -0.38 -20.91
N LEU A 40 18.49 0.34 -20.04
CA LEU A 40 17.94 1.24 -19.03
C LEU A 40 18.59 2.62 -19.18
N SER A 41 17.82 3.68 -18.96
CA SER A 41 18.37 5.03 -18.96
C SER A 41 19.50 5.16 -17.94
N ARG A 42 20.65 5.70 -18.37
CA ARG A 42 21.79 6.03 -17.49
C ARG A 42 21.38 6.95 -16.32
N SER A 43 20.34 7.77 -16.48
CA SER A 43 19.82 8.62 -15.40
C SER A 43 19.19 7.79 -14.27
N LYS A 44 18.39 6.77 -14.61
CA LYS A 44 17.74 5.87 -13.64
C LYS A 44 18.78 5.09 -12.83
N LEU A 45 19.78 4.51 -13.50
CA LEU A 45 20.86 3.75 -12.84
C LEU A 45 21.71 4.62 -11.89
N LYS A 46 22.02 5.86 -12.29
CA LYS A 46 22.74 6.81 -11.44
C LYS A 46 21.91 7.20 -10.21
N ASN A 47 20.61 7.34 -10.36
CA ASN A 47 19.69 7.65 -9.25
C ASN A 47 19.60 6.47 -8.27
N TYR A 48 19.47 5.23 -8.78
CA TYR A 48 19.51 4.00 -8.00
C TYR A 48 20.77 3.94 -7.12
N CYS A 49 21.95 4.01 -7.72
CA CYS A 49 23.21 3.91 -6.98
C CYS A 49 23.38 5.02 -5.93
N LYS A 50 22.84 6.21 -6.18
CA LYS A 50 22.88 7.34 -5.24
C LYS A 50 21.96 7.12 -4.04
N ASN A 51 20.78 6.55 -4.24
CA ASN A 51 19.75 6.42 -3.20
C ASN A 51 19.76 5.07 -2.49
N PHE A 52 20.44 4.06 -3.04
CA PHE A 52 20.38 2.66 -2.58
C PHE A 52 20.60 2.50 -1.07
N SER A 53 21.65 3.09 -0.52
CA SER A 53 21.97 2.99 0.92
C SER A 53 20.88 3.60 1.80
N SER A 54 20.32 4.75 1.38
CA SER A 54 19.20 5.41 2.07
C SER A 54 17.93 4.57 2.01
N VAL A 55 17.66 3.93 0.87
CA VAL A 55 16.48 3.09 0.68
C VAL A 55 16.54 1.81 1.53
N VAL A 56 17.69 1.12 1.54
CA VAL A 56 17.88 -0.07 2.40
C VAL A 56 17.65 0.28 3.86
N LYS A 57 18.16 1.45 4.29
CA LYS A 57 17.90 1.96 5.65
C LYS A 57 16.42 2.23 5.90
N THR A 58 15.67 2.74 4.93
CA THR A 58 14.24 2.96 5.05
C THR A 58 13.46 1.64 5.14
N ILE A 59 13.77 0.64 4.31
CA ILE A 59 13.15 -0.69 4.37
C ILE A 59 13.40 -1.33 5.74
N SER A 60 14.61 -1.19 6.29
CA SER A 60 14.92 -1.72 7.62
C SER A 60 14.11 -1.11 8.76
N LYS A 61 13.45 0.04 8.56
CA LYS A 61 12.56 0.67 9.55
C LYS A 61 11.15 0.08 9.54
N TYR A 62 10.69 -0.42 8.39
CA TYR A 62 9.34 -0.97 8.25
C TYR A 62 9.39 -2.48 8.44
N ARG A 63 8.53 -3.00 9.32
CA ARG A 63 8.52 -4.44 9.64
C ARG A 63 7.78 -5.27 8.61
N ASN A 64 6.73 -4.68 8.05
CA ASN A 64 5.74 -5.36 7.24
C ASN A 64 5.69 -4.70 5.86
N PHE A 65 6.13 -5.45 4.86
CA PHE A 65 5.98 -5.10 3.45
C PHE A 65 5.74 -6.37 2.66
N ILE A 66 5.17 -6.26 1.47
CA ILE A 66 5.04 -7.31 0.47
C ILE A 66 5.49 -6.79 -0.90
N THR A 67 6.03 -7.68 -1.70
CA THR A 67 6.50 -7.38 -3.06
C THR A 67 5.56 -7.96 -4.10
N PHE A 68 5.60 -7.44 -5.32
CA PHE A 68 4.83 -7.98 -6.44
C PHE A 68 5.01 -9.49 -6.64
N ASN A 69 6.17 -10.05 -6.30
CA ASN A 69 6.45 -11.48 -6.44
C ASN A 69 5.93 -12.34 -5.28
N ASP A 70 5.43 -11.74 -4.21
CA ASP A 70 4.89 -12.48 -3.07
C ASP A 70 3.51 -13.06 -3.42
N GLU A 71 3.25 -14.29 -2.98
CA GLU A 71 1.96 -14.98 -3.19
C GLU A 71 0.79 -14.22 -2.53
N GLN A 72 1.04 -13.57 -1.39
CA GLN A 72 0.05 -12.77 -0.67
C GLN A 72 -0.20 -11.39 -1.29
N TYR A 73 0.53 -11.02 -2.35
CA TYR A 73 0.35 -9.73 -3.00
C TYR A 73 -1.03 -9.65 -3.69
N PRO A 74 -1.77 -8.53 -3.55
CA PRO A 74 -3.18 -8.53 -3.92
C PRO A 74 -3.42 -8.62 -5.43
N ASP A 75 -4.19 -9.61 -5.86
CA ASP A 75 -4.46 -9.83 -7.28
C ASP A 75 -5.20 -8.66 -7.94
N ALA A 76 -6.07 -7.98 -7.18
CA ALA A 76 -6.74 -6.76 -7.66
C ALA A 76 -5.72 -5.68 -8.06
N LEU A 77 -4.63 -5.54 -7.31
CA LEU A 77 -3.54 -4.61 -7.64
C LEU A 77 -2.61 -5.19 -8.70
N ARG A 78 -2.36 -6.50 -8.71
CA ARG A 78 -1.51 -7.15 -9.71
C ARG A 78 -1.98 -6.89 -11.15
N ASN A 79 -3.29 -6.76 -11.32
CA ASN A 79 -3.95 -6.64 -12.61
C ASN A 79 -4.20 -5.18 -13.07
N ILE A 80 -3.72 -4.17 -12.35
CA ILE A 80 -3.83 -2.77 -12.79
C ILE A 80 -2.70 -2.37 -13.74
N PHE A 81 -2.88 -1.25 -14.44
CA PHE A 81 -1.80 -0.62 -15.19
C PHE A 81 -0.73 -0.08 -14.23
N GLU A 82 0.51 -0.56 -14.38
CA GLU A 82 1.66 -0.23 -13.52
C GLU A 82 1.43 -0.53 -12.02
N PRO A 83 1.39 -1.83 -11.64
CA PRO A 83 1.13 -2.22 -10.26
C PRO A 83 2.26 -1.76 -9.32
N PRO A 84 1.94 -1.35 -8.07
CA PRO A 84 2.96 -1.00 -7.09
C PRO A 84 3.91 -2.17 -6.84
N ALA A 85 5.20 -1.96 -7.05
CA ALA A 85 6.18 -3.04 -6.87
C ALA A 85 6.30 -3.52 -5.41
N VAL A 86 6.04 -2.63 -4.46
CA VAL A 86 6.09 -2.90 -3.01
C VAL A 86 4.90 -2.24 -2.34
N LEU A 87 4.28 -2.94 -1.40
CA LEU A 87 3.27 -2.40 -0.50
C LEU A 87 3.80 -2.52 0.94
N PHE A 88 3.79 -1.42 1.67
CA PHE A 88 3.99 -1.43 3.12
C PHE A 88 2.63 -1.54 3.77
N TYR A 89 2.52 -2.30 4.85
CA TYR A 89 1.25 -2.49 5.52
C TYR A 89 1.40 -2.63 7.03
N GLU A 90 0.33 -2.37 7.77
CA GLU A 90 0.18 -2.73 9.18
C GLU A 90 -1.22 -3.29 9.44
N GLY A 91 -1.30 -4.39 10.21
CA GLY A 91 -2.55 -5.08 10.50
C GLY A 91 -2.73 -6.39 9.72
N GLU A 92 -3.98 -6.78 9.50
CA GLU A 92 -4.36 -8.07 8.93
C GLU A 92 -4.37 -8.04 7.41
N LEU A 93 -3.24 -8.45 6.80
CA LEU A 93 -3.07 -8.42 5.34
C LEU A 93 -4.12 -9.25 4.61
N SER A 94 -4.64 -10.35 5.18
CA SER A 94 -5.62 -11.19 4.48
C SER A 94 -6.89 -10.45 4.06
N LEU A 95 -7.24 -9.34 4.73
CA LEU A 95 -8.40 -8.50 4.43
C LEU A 95 -8.35 -7.90 3.01
N ILE A 96 -7.17 -7.56 2.49
CA ILE A 96 -7.05 -7.00 1.13
C ILE A 96 -7.27 -8.06 0.04
N ASN A 97 -7.20 -9.34 0.42
CA ASN A 97 -7.44 -10.49 -0.44
C ASN A 97 -8.77 -11.19 -0.10
N SER A 98 -9.64 -10.54 0.68
CA SER A 98 -10.99 -11.01 0.94
C SER A 98 -11.74 -11.26 -0.37
N GLN A 99 -12.60 -12.28 -0.39
CA GLN A 99 -13.42 -12.61 -1.56
C GLN A 99 -14.40 -11.49 -1.95
N SER A 100 -14.83 -10.70 -0.96
CA SER A 100 -15.80 -9.63 -1.12
C SER A 100 -15.24 -8.33 -0.56
N ILE A 101 -14.93 -7.40 -1.46
CA ILE A 101 -14.35 -6.10 -1.13
C ILE A 101 -15.19 -5.00 -1.79
N LEU A 102 -15.46 -3.92 -1.05
CA LEU A 102 -16.13 -2.75 -1.59
C LEU A 102 -15.38 -1.46 -1.24
N ALA A 103 -15.06 -0.67 -2.27
CA ALA A 103 -14.51 0.66 -2.09
C ALA A 103 -15.64 1.66 -1.75
N VAL A 104 -15.47 2.42 -0.67
CA VAL A 104 -16.36 3.52 -0.29
C VAL A 104 -15.57 4.81 -0.31
N VAL A 105 -15.95 5.75 -1.18
CA VAL A 105 -15.28 7.05 -1.35
C VAL A 105 -16.32 8.16 -1.30
N GLY A 106 -15.92 9.35 -0.86
CA GLY A 106 -16.83 10.50 -0.95
C GLY A 106 -16.27 11.82 -0.46
N SER A 107 -17.18 12.75 -0.18
CA SER A 107 -16.83 14.13 0.16
C SER A 107 -16.07 14.24 1.49
N ARG A 108 -15.00 15.04 1.49
CA ARG A 108 -14.29 15.47 2.71
C ARG A 108 -15.11 16.42 3.59
N LYS A 109 -16.17 17.02 3.03
CA LYS A 109 -17.10 17.94 3.70
C LYS A 109 -18.54 17.46 3.51
N ALA A 110 -18.80 16.21 3.89
CA ALA A 110 -20.14 15.64 3.88
C ALA A 110 -21.02 16.29 4.96
N ASP A 111 -22.33 16.36 4.69
CA ASP A 111 -23.30 16.77 5.69
C ASP A 111 -23.59 15.64 6.69
N ARG A 112 -24.45 15.91 7.68
CA ARG A 112 -24.80 14.93 8.72
C ARG A 112 -25.45 13.68 8.14
N TYR A 113 -26.26 13.83 7.09
CA TYR A 113 -26.94 12.72 6.45
C TYR A 113 -25.94 11.81 5.75
N GLY A 114 -25.06 12.36 4.92
CA GLY A 114 -24.03 11.60 4.21
C GLY A 114 -23.07 10.89 5.15
N VAL A 115 -22.66 11.54 6.25
CA VAL A 115 -21.86 10.91 7.32
C VAL A 115 -22.59 9.73 7.94
N SER A 116 -23.87 9.88 8.28
CA SER A 116 -24.68 8.82 8.89
C SER A 116 -24.81 7.61 7.95
N ILE A 117 -25.17 7.85 6.69
CA ILE A 117 -25.37 6.79 5.69
C ILE A 117 -24.06 6.06 5.39
N ALA A 118 -22.94 6.78 5.23
CA ALA A 118 -21.65 6.16 4.98
C ALA A 118 -21.24 5.21 6.11
N LYS A 119 -21.49 5.60 7.37
CA LYS A 119 -21.23 4.76 8.53
C LYS A 119 -22.18 3.55 8.57
N GLU A 120 -23.48 3.80 8.46
CA GLU A 120 -24.52 2.76 8.56
C GLU A 120 -24.35 1.68 7.47
N TYR A 121 -24.18 2.09 6.21
CA TYR A 121 -24.00 1.13 5.11
C TYR A 121 -22.69 0.36 5.22
N SER A 122 -21.59 1.03 5.56
CA SER A 122 -20.31 0.33 5.74
C SER A 122 -20.36 -0.68 6.88
N ARG A 123 -21.10 -0.37 7.95
CA ARG A 123 -21.37 -1.31 9.04
C ARG A 123 -22.20 -2.50 8.55
N SER A 124 -23.37 -2.26 7.97
CA SER A 124 -24.26 -3.34 7.53
C SER A 124 -23.61 -4.26 6.50
N LEU A 125 -22.81 -3.70 5.58
CA LEU A 125 -22.05 -4.50 4.61
C LEU A 125 -20.93 -5.30 5.30
N SER A 126 -20.19 -4.69 6.22
CA SER A 126 -19.16 -5.39 6.98
C SER A 126 -19.73 -6.50 7.87
N GLU A 127 -20.91 -6.33 8.45
CA GLU A 127 -21.62 -7.38 9.19
C GLU A 127 -21.92 -8.62 8.32
N THR A 128 -22.02 -8.46 6.99
CA THR A 128 -22.15 -9.59 6.04
C THR A 128 -20.81 -10.20 5.61
N GLY A 129 -19.68 -9.71 6.14
CA GLY A 129 -18.33 -10.16 5.79
C GLY A 129 -17.68 -9.42 4.63
N ILE A 130 -18.27 -8.32 4.13
CA ILE A 130 -17.66 -7.50 3.08
C ILE A 130 -16.58 -6.60 3.69
N THR A 131 -15.36 -6.68 3.19
CA THR A 131 -14.28 -5.77 3.60
C THR A 131 -14.44 -4.41 2.93
N ILE A 132 -14.47 -3.35 3.72
CA ILE A 132 -14.58 -1.97 3.21
C ILE A 132 -13.20 -1.38 2.96
N VAL A 133 -12.97 -0.80 1.78
CA VAL A 133 -11.72 -0.13 1.42
C VAL A 133 -11.96 1.37 1.25
N SER A 134 -11.10 2.20 1.83
CA SER A 134 -11.18 3.66 1.65
C SER A 134 -9.84 4.35 1.93
N GLY A 135 -9.76 5.66 1.73
CA GLY A 135 -8.50 6.43 1.74
C GLY A 135 -8.12 7.06 3.09
N LEU A 136 -8.76 6.68 4.20
CA LEU A 136 -8.56 7.26 5.54
C LEU A 136 -8.70 8.79 5.63
N ALA A 137 -9.28 9.44 4.61
CA ALA A 137 -9.51 10.88 4.60
C ALA A 137 -10.59 11.29 5.62
N VAL A 138 -10.72 12.59 5.88
CA VAL A 138 -11.88 13.11 6.63
C VAL A 138 -13.18 12.94 5.84
N GLY A 139 -14.32 13.01 6.51
CA GLY A 139 -15.64 12.94 5.87
C GLY A 139 -16.05 11.48 5.64
N ILE A 140 -16.52 11.17 4.42
CA ILE A 140 -17.10 9.85 4.09
C ILE A 140 -16.13 8.71 4.37
N ASP A 141 -14.88 8.81 3.93
CA ASP A 141 -13.86 7.77 4.13
C ASP A 141 -13.70 7.39 5.61
N ALA A 142 -13.54 8.38 6.50
CA ALA A 142 -13.42 8.14 7.94
C ALA A 142 -14.64 7.41 8.51
N GLN A 143 -15.84 7.79 8.07
CA GLN A 143 -17.09 7.21 8.57
C GLN A 143 -17.32 5.79 8.04
N ALA A 144 -16.90 5.54 6.80
CA ALA A 144 -16.91 4.21 6.23
C ALA A 144 -16.04 3.24 7.04
N HIS A 145 -14.79 3.63 7.35
CA HIS A 145 -13.91 2.84 8.21
C HIS A 145 -14.51 2.61 9.61
N LEU A 146 -15.05 3.67 10.23
CA LEU A 146 -15.66 3.56 11.56
C LEU A 146 -16.85 2.59 11.58
N GLY A 147 -17.70 2.61 10.54
CA GLY A 147 -18.80 1.66 10.42
C GLY A 147 -18.30 0.24 10.16
N ALA A 148 -17.35 0.08 9.24
CA ALA A 148 -16.80 -1.21 8.85
C ALA A 148 -16.11 -1.94 10.00
N LEU A 149 -15.42 -1.22 10.88
CA LEU A 149 -14.79 -1.76 12.09
C LEU A 149 -15.79 -2.34 13.12
N GLU A 150 -17.08 -2.04 13.00
CA GLU A 150 -18.13 -2.60 13.85
C GLU A 150 -18.62 -3.98 13.36
N GLY A 151 -18.28 -4.39 12.13
CA GLY A 151 -18.65 -5.67 11.53
C GLY A 151 -17.48 -6.64 11.33
N SER A 152 -17.76 -7.88 10.95
CA SER A 152 -16.76 -8.94 10.79
C SER A 152 -15.91 -8.83 9.52
N GLY A 153 -16.40 -8.12 8.49
CA GLY A 153 -15.65 -7.86 7.25
C GLY A 153 -14.48 -6.89 7.44
N SER A 154 -14.51 -6.09 8.50
CA SER A 154 -13.51 -5.07 8.86
C SER A 154 -13.17 -4.14 7.67
N THR A 155 -11.98 -3.54 7.66
CA THR A 155 -11.63 -2.49 6.72
C THR A 155 -10.14 -2.44 6.36
N VAL A 156 -9.85 -1.95 5.15
CA VAL A 156 -8.50 -1.63 4.67
C VAL A 156 -8.41 -0.15 4.32
N GLY A 157 -7.43 0.55 4.88
CA GLY A 157 -7.21 1.99 4.65
C GLY A 157 -5.99 2.28 3.79
N ILE A 158 -6.17 2.85 2.61
CA ILE A 158 -5.05 3.17 1.70
C ILE A 158 -4.51 4.57 1.98
N LEU A 159 -3.26 4.68 2.42
CA LEU A 159 -2.60 5.97 2.65
C LEU A 159 -1.92 6.51 1.40
N GLY A 160 -2.10 7.83 1.16
CA GLY A 160 -1.32 8.58 0.17
C GLY A 160 0.00 9.13 0.73
N THR A 161 0.39 8.74 1.94
CA THR A 161 1.60 9.15 2.64
C THR A 161 2.37 7.91 3.11
N GLY A 162 3.59 8.09 3.63
CA GLY A 162 4.26 7.00 4.36
C GLY A 162 3.39 6.50 5.51
N ILE A 163 3.45 5.20 5.78
CA ILE A 163 2.64 4.53 6.83
C ILE A 163 2.96 5.05 8.25
N ASP A 164 4.12 5.68 8.42
CA ASP A 164 4.56 6.39 9.63
C ASP A 164 3.97 7.80 9.77
N ILE A 165 3.27 8.31 8.75
CA ILE A 165 2.67 9.64 8.74
C ILE A 165 1.16 9.52 8.87
N ALA A 166 0.64 9.88 10.04
CA ALA A 166 -0.81 9.97 10.26
C ALA A 166 -1.38 11.20 9.53
N TYR A 167 -1.87 11.00 8.31
CA TYR A 167 -2.52 12.03 7.50
C TYR A 167 -3.95 11.63 7.09
N PRO A 168 -4.97 12.48 7.35
CA PRO A 168 -4.89 13.75 8.09
C PRO A 168 -4.67 13.52 9.59
N ALA A 169 -4.00 14.46 10.26
CA ALA A 169 -3.66 14.33 11.68
C ALA A 169 -4.89 14.15 12.59
N THR A 170 -6.04 14.69 12.19
CA THR A 170 -7.33 14.54 12.89
C THR A 170 -7.81 13.09 12.95
N ASN A 171 -7.43 12.26 11.98
CA ASN A 171 -7.80 10.85 11.92
C ASN A 171 -6.75 9.94 12.57
N ARG A 172 -5.75 10.47 13.29
CA ARG A 172 -4.68 9.66 13.90
C ARG A 172 -5.20 8.49 14.75
N GLN A 173 -6.25 8.71 15.53
CA GLN A 173 -6.86 7.64 16.34
C GLN A 173 -7.55 6.59 15.46
N LEU A 174 -8.25 7.02 14.41
CA LEU A 174 -8.89 6.11 13.46
C LEU A 174 -7.85 5.27 12.71
N ILE A 175 -6.79 5.88 12.19
CA ILE A 175 -5.70 5.17 11.50
C ILE A 175 -5.13 4.10 12.41
N ARG A 176 -4.87 4.42 13.68
CA ARG A 176 -4.41 3.45 14.67
C ARG A 176 -5.41 2.30 14.88
N LEU A 177 -6.70 2.60 14.99
CA LEU A 177 -7.74 1.56 15.12
C LEU A 177 -7.78 0.65 13.88
N VAL A 178 -7.61 1.21 12.69
CA VAL A 178 -7.56 0.42 11.44
C VAL A 178 -6.29 -0.43 11.40
N MET A 179 -5.14 0.05 11.85
CA MET A 179 -3.93 -0.79 11.97
C MET A 179 -4.12 -1.94 13.00
N GLU A 180 -4.86 -1.69 14.08
CA GLU A 180 -5.06 -2.67 15.16
C GLU A 180 -6.13 -3.72 14.85
N ARG A 181 -7.15 -3.38 14.05
CA ARG A 181 -8.36 -4.21 13.84
C ARG A 181 -8.71 -4.45 12.37
N GLY A 182 -8.00 -3.81 11.46
CA GLY A 182 -8.13 -3.91 10.02
C GLY A 182 -6.75 -4.01 9.39
N CYS A 183 -6.55 -3.32 8.26
CA CYS A 183 -5.24 -3.18 7.62
C CYS A 183 -5.06 -1.75 7.09
N VAL A 184 -3.84 -1.21 7.15
CA VAL A 184 -3.45 0.03 6.48
C VAL A 184 -2.34 -0.28 5.50
#